data_AF-A0A139R6B1-F1
#
_entry.id   AF-A0A139R6B1-F1
#
_cell.length_a   1.000
_cell.length_b   1.000
_cell.length_c   1.000
_cell.angle_alpha   90.00
_cell.angle_beta   90.00
_cell.angle_gamma   90.00
#
_symmetry.space_group_name_H-M   'P 1'
#
loop_
_entity.id
_entity.type
_entity.pdbx_description
1 polymer ?
#
loop_
_entity_poly.entity_id
_entity_poly.type
_entity_poly.pdbx_seq_one_letter_code
_entity_poly.pdbx_strand_id
1 'polypeptide(L)'
;MAYLSTLSDLDPLLANVGVGSGQFYMPKILFEHDDFKELEWKEILLYSLLLDRLKEPLDFIQKGYDDNGNIYVHFKIKDLCELLNQSKTTVISLKKKLVQFGLIEEVKTGNNQPNRIYITDKLVPYMKE
;
A
#
# COMPACT_ATOMS: atom_id res chain seq x y z
N MET A 1 14.32 -6.95 4.58
CA MET A 1 12.87 -6.83 4.34
C MET A 1 12.66 -7.05 2.86
N ALA A 2 11.68 -7.84 2.46
CA ALA A 2 11.29 -7.92 1.06
C ALA A 2 10.11 -6.96 0.81
N TYR A 3 10.01 -6.45 -0.41
CA TYR A 3 8.90 -5.60 -0.83
C TYR A 3 8.05 -6.36 -1.84
N LEU A 4 6.74 -6.08 -1.82
CA LEU A 4 5.82 -6.63 -2.80
C LEU A 4 6.07 -5.96 -4.16
N SER A 5 6.27 -6.78 -5.18
CA SER A 5 6.33 -6.37 -6.58
C SER A 5 4.95 -6.41 -7.26
N THR A 6 4.12 -7.36 -6.85
CA THR A 6 2.77 -7.60 -7.41
C THR A 6 1.80 -8.03 -6.31
N LEU A 7 0.50 -8.01 -6.59
CA LEU A 7 -0.49 -8.57 -5.67
C LEU A 7 -0.34 -10.08 -5.49
N SER A 8 0.21 -10.81 -6.48
CA SER A 8 0.44 -12.25 -6.33
C SER A 8 1.49 -12.58 -5.27
N ASP A 9 2.37 -11.63 -4.93
CA ASP A 9 3.34 -11.79 -3.85
C ASP A 9 2.66 -11.81 -2.47
N LEU A 10 1.49 -11.17 -2.36
CA LEU A 10 0.67 -11.19 -1.15
C LEU A 10 -0.19 -12.46 -1.09
N ASP A 11 -0.90 -12.76 -2.16
CA ASP A 11 -1.72 -13.96 -2.30
C ASP A 11 -1.86 -14.31 -3.81
N PRO A 12 -1.40 -15.50 -4.24
CA PRO A 12 -1.50 -15.94 -5.63
C PRO A 12 -2.91 -15.91 -6.22
N LEU A 13 -3.95 -16.00 -5.39
CA LEU A 13 -5.34 -15.91 -5.85
C LEU A 13 -5.67 -14.51 -6.37
N LEU A 14 -5.01 -13.47 -5.86
CA LEU A 14 -5.23 -12.08 -6.30
C LEU A 14 -4.70 -11.80 -7.71
N ALA A 15 -3.89 -12.68 -8.28
CA ALA A 15 -3.37 -12.55 -9.64
C ALA A 15 -4.48 -12.68 -10.71
N ASN A 16 -5.51 -13.49 -10.41
CA ASN A 16 -6.54 -13.89 -11.37
C ASN A 16 -7.96 -13.51 -10.92
N VAL A 17 -8.13 -13.00 -9.69
CA VAL A 17 -9.39 -12.36 -9.31
C VAL A 17 -9.56 -11.22 -10.28
N GLY A 18 -10.57 -11.33 -11.15
CA GLY A 18 -11.04 -10.31 -12.07
C GLY A 18 -11.58 -9.11 -11.30
N VAL A 19 -10.69 -8.48 -10.55
CA VAL A 19 -10.86 -7.15 -10.03
C VAL A 19 -10.99 -6.29 -11.29
N GLY A 20 -12.23 -6.07 -11.72
CA GLY A 20 -12.52 -5.10 -12.75
C GLY A 20 -11.90 -3.75 -12.37
N SER A 21 -11.66 -2.89 -13.35
CA SER A 21 -10.97 -1.59 -13.20
C SER A 21 -11.51 -0.63 -12.12
N GLY A 22 -12.59 -0.99 -11.40
CA GLY A 22 -13.15 -0.25 -10.27
C GLY A 22 -13.17 -0.98 -8.91
N GLN A 23 -12.54 -2.15 -8.74
CA GLN A 23 -12.48 -2.82 -7.43
C GLN A 23 -11.06 -2.71 -6.84
N PHE A 24 -10.95 -2.64 -5.51
CA PHE A 24 -9.68 -2.76 -4.79
C PHE A 24 -9.72 -3.94 -3.83
N TYR A 25 -8.56 -4.55 -3.57
CA TYR A 25 -8.46 -5.63 -2.59
C TYR A 25 -8.22 -5.04 -1.21
N MET A 26 -9.03 -5.44 -0.24
CA MET A 26 -8.90 -5.06 1.16
C MET A 26 -8.57 -6.31 1.98
N PRO A 27 -7.38 -6.38 2.62
CA PRO A 27 -6.99 -7.56 3.37
C PRO A 27 -7.81 -7.69 4.66
N LYS A 28 -8.65 -8.72 4.74
CA LYS A 28 -9.53 -8.98 5.90
C LYS A 28 -8.76 -9.21 7.19
N ILE A 29 -7.58 -9.83 7.09
CA ILE A 29 -6.72 -10.13 8.22
C ILE A 29 -6.33 -8.89 9.03
N LEU A 30 -6.31 -7.71 8.40
CA LEU A 30 -6.04 -6.44 9.10
C LEU A 30 -7.16 -6.01 10.04
N PHE A 31 -8.37 -6.59 9.91
CA PHE A 31 -9.48 -6.40 10.84
C PHE A 31 -9.58 -7.52 11.88
N GLU A 32 -9.04 -8.70 11.59
CA GLU A 32 -9.30 -9.93 12.33
C GLU A 32 -8.15 -10.31 13.28
N HIS A 33 -6.90 -10.02 12.90
CA HIS A 33 -5.73 -10.46 13.66
C HIS A 33 -5.30 -9.45 14.73
N ASP A 34 -4.97 -9.93 15.92
CA ASP A 34 -4.64 -9.10 17.10
C ASP A 34 -3.44 -8.17 16.88
N ASP A 35 -2.47 -8.58 16.05
CA ASP A 35 -1.31 -7.77 15.66
C ASP A 35 -1.69 -6.47 14.94
N PHE A 36 -2.90 -6.37 14.39
CA PHE A 36 -3.37 -5.22 13.61
C PHE A 36 -4.58 -4.51 14.23
N LYS A 37 -5.04 -4.93 15.42
CA LYS A 37 -6.26 -4.42 16.08
C LYS A 37 -6.31 -2.91 16.31
N GLU A 38 -5.15 -2.25 16.35
CA GLU A 38 -5.05 -0.80 16.52
C GLU A 38 -5.23 -0.04 15.19
N LEU A 39 -5.20 -0.71 14.04
CA LEU A 39 -5.53 -0.10 12.75
C LEU A 39 -7.03 0.20 12.69
N GLU A 40 -7.38 1.41 12.24
CA GLU A 40 -8.77 1.73 11.94
C GLU A 40 -9.04 1.46 10.46
N TRP A 41 -10.32 1.46 10.09
CA TRP A 41 -10.76 1.22 8.72
C TRP A 41 -10.13 2.20 7.71
N LYS A 42 -9.75 3.41 8.13
CA LYS A 42 -9.12 4.42 7.27
C LYS A 42 -7.70 4.03 6.88
N GLU A 43 -6.92 3.50 7.82
CA GLU A 43 -5.57 2.98 7.56
C GLU A 43 -5.64 1.75 6.67
N ILE A 44 -6.58 0.85 6.95
CA ILE A 44 -6.78 -0.36 6.14
C ILE A 44 -7.23 0.01 4.72
N LEU A 45 -8.10 1.00 4.57
CA LEU A 45 -8.50 1.54 3.27
C LEU A 45 -7.30 2.16 2.55
N LEU A 46 -6.49 2.99 3.22
CA LEU A 46 -5.28 3.55 2.63
C LEU A 46 -4.31 2.46 2.16
N TYR A 47 -4.10 1.42 2.96
CA TYR A 47 -3.26 0.29 2.58
C TYR A 47 -3.82 -0.45 1.36
N SER A 48 -5.14 -0.67 1.32
CA SER A 48 -5.84 -1.29 0.17
C SER A 48 -5.66 -0.50 -1.11
N LEU A 49 -5.68 0.83 -1.02
CA LEU A 49 -5.46 1.73 -2.15
C LEU A 49 -4.01 1.75 -2.62
N LEU A 50 -3.05 1.51 -1.72
CA LEU A 50 -1.64 1.34 -2.10
C LEU A 50 -1.43 -0.01 -2.78
N LEU A 51 -2.02 -1.09 -2.25
CA LEU A 51 -2.05 -2.40 -2.89
C LEU A 51 -2.69 -2.36 -4.28
N ASP A 52 -3.76 -1.58 -4.45
CA ASP A 52 -4.41 -1.39 -5.75
C ASP A 52 -3.44 -0.88 -6.81
N ARG A 53 -2.52 0.02 -6.42
CA ARG A 53 -1.46 0.47 -7.32
C ARG A 53 -0.63 -0.69 -7.82
N LEU A 54 -0.38 -1.75 -7.03
CA LEU A 54 0.39 -2.93 -7.45
C LEU A 54 -0.26 -3.79 -8.54
N LYS A 55 -1.56 -3.61 -8.86
CA LYS A 55 -2.26 -4.45 -9.85
C LYS A 55 -1.71 -4.37 -11.26
N GLU A 56 -1.41 -3.17 -11.74
CA GLU A 56 -1.02 -2.94 -13.13
C GLU A 56 0.51 -2.91 -13.23
N PRO A 57 1.19 -3.99 -13.67
CA PRO A 57 2.66 -4.06 -13.62
C PRO A 57 3.34 -3.01 -14.50
N LEU A 58 2.62 -2.50 -15.50
CA LEU A 58 3.09 -1.56 -16.51
C LEU A 58 2.72 -0.09 -16.21
N ASP A 59 2.18 0.23 -15.04
CA ASP A 59 1.87 1.61 -14.68
C ASP A 59 3.13 2.38 -14.21
N PHE A 60 3.91 2.86 -15.18
CA PHE A 60 5.11 3.68 -14.94
C PHE A 60 4.82 5.11 -14.44
N ILE A 61 3.54 5.51 -14.35
CA ILE A 61 3.15 6.81 -13.79
C ILE A 61 3.02 6.67 -12.27
N GLN A 62 2.43 5.57 -11.83
CA GLN A 62 2.11 5.31 -10.44
C GLN A 62 3.14 4.44 -9.73
N LYS A 63 4.06 3.81 -10.47
CA LYS A 63 5.14 2.99 -9.94
C LYS A 63 6.50 3.36 -10.51
N GLY A 64 7.53 2.90 -9.84
CA GLY A 64 8.87 2.83 -10.41
C GLY A 64 9.68 1.73 -9.75
N TYR A 65 10.91 1.59 -10.23
CA TYR A 65 11.91 0.67 -9.70
C TYR A 65 13.07 1.50 -9.15
N ASP A 66 13.60 1.11 -8.00
CA ASP A 66 14.85 1.66 -7.50
C ASP A 66 16.07 0.95 -8.09
N ASP A 67 17.26 1.40 -7.71
CA ASP A 67 18.53 0.86 -8.22
C ASP A 67 18.77 -0.62 -7.85
N ASN A 68 18.02 -1.14 -6.86
CA ASN A 68 18.06 -2.53 -6.44
C ASN A 68 16.95 -3.38 -7.12
N GLY A 69 16.15 -2.78 -7.99
CA GLY A 69 15.03 -3.44 -8.66
C GLY A 69 13.78 -3.57 -7.78
N ASN A 70 13.71 -2.92 -6.63
CA ASN A 70 12.52 -2.94 -5.79
C ASN A 70 11.44 -2.03 -6.35
N ILE A 71 10.19 -2.49 -6.34
CA ILE A 71 9.04 -1.68 -6.77
C ILE A 71 8.61 -0.74 -5.65
N TYR A 72 8.42 0.52 -6.01
CA TYR A 72 7.73 1.50 -5.18
C TYR A 72 6.51 2.06 -5.91
N VAL A 73 5.56 2.58 -5.15
CA VAL A 73 4.39 3.30 -5.66
C VAL A 73 4.47 4.78 -5.29
N HIS A 74 3.85 5.61 -6.10
CA HIS A 74 3.66 7.03 -5.86
C HIS A 74 2.21 7.32 -5.52
N PHE A 75 2.00 8.05 -4.43
CA PHE A 75 0.68 8.58 -4.09
C PHE A 75 0.82 9.99 -3.54
N LYS A 76 0.34 10.98 -4.28
CA LYS A 76 0.40 12.37 -3.82
C LYS A 76 -0.52 12.54 -2.62
N ILE A 77 -0.06 13.29 -1.63
CA ILE A 77 -0.87 13.56 -0.43
C ILE A 77 -2.18 14.26 -0.81
N LYS A 78 -2.17 15.12 -1.84
CA LYS A 78 -3.38 15.80 -2.33
C LYS A 78 -4.44 14.80 -2.81
N ASP A 79 -4.04 13.85 -3.66
CA ASP A 79 -4.93 12.83 -4.21
C ASP A 79 -5.51 11.95 -3.07
N LEU A 80 -4.71 11.62 -2.05
CA LEU A 80 -5.18 10.91 -0.86
C LEU A 80 -6.16 11.74 -0.03
N CYS A 81 -5.93 13.04 0.12
CA CYS A 81 -6.83 13.93 0.84
C CYS A 81 -8.19 13.99 0.16
N GLU A 82 -8.22 14.10 -1.17
CA GLU A 82 -9.44 14.12 -1.98
C GLU A 82 -10.17 12.77 -1.88
N LEU A 83 -9.45 11.67 -2.09
CA LEU A 83 -10.03 10.32 -2.08
C LEU A 83 -10.60 9.91 -0.72
N LEU A 84 -9.92 10.24 0.37
CA LEU A 84 -10.35 9.91 1.74
C LEU A 84 -11.25 11.00 2.35
N ASN A 85 -11.41 12.14 1.67
CA ASN A 85 -12.02 13.36 2.21
C ASN A 85 -11.46 13.74 3.59
N GLN A 86 -10.13 13.78 3.71
CA GLN A 86 -9.42 14.03 4.96
C GLN A 86 -8.42 15.18 4.83
N SER A 87 -8.07 15.78 5.98
CA SER A 87 -7.02 16.78 6.04
C SER A 87 -5.65 16.19 5.72
N LYS A 88 -4.73 17.04 5.23
CA LYS A 88 -3.33 16.69 5.01
C LYS A 88 -2.69 16.05 6.25
N THR A 89 -2.96 16.61 7.43
CA THR A 89 -2.43 16.12 8.71
C THR A 89 -2.93 14.71 9.01
N THR A 90 -4.22 14.46 8.78
CA THR A 90 -4.82 13.14 8.96
C THR A 90 -4.18 12.12 8.02
N VAL A 91 -4.06 12.42 6.72
CA VAL A 91 -3.43 11.51 5.75
C VAL A 91 -1.99 11.18 6.14
N ILE A 92 -1.22 12.17 6.58
CA ILE A 92 0.14 11.95 7.08
C ILE A 92 0.14 11.02 8.30
N SER A 93 -0.82 11.18 9.21
CA SER A 93 -0.96 10.31 10.38
C SER A 93 -1.28 8.86 9.99
N LEU A 94 -2.21 8.66 9.04
CA LEU A 94 -2.55 7.33 8.52
C LEU A 94 -1.32 6.63 7.93
N LYS A 95 -0.55 7.34 7.10
CA LYS A 95 0.71 6.82 6.54
C LYS A 95 1.72 6.44 7.62
N LYS A 96 1.92 7.32 8.61
CA LYS A 96 2.82 7.04 9.74
C LYS A 96 2.42 5.77 10.50
N LYS A 97 1.13 5.54 10.69
CA LYS A 97 0.64 4.34 11.35
C LYS A 97 0.94 3.09 10.51
N LEU A 98 0.69 3.11 9.20
CA LEU A 98 1.09 2.00 8.32
C LEU A 98 2.60 1.72 8.37
N VAL A 99 3.44 2.75 8.49
CA VAL A 99 4.90 2.60 8.71
C VAL A 99 5.21 1.97 10.08
N GLN A 100 4.50 2.37 11.14
CA GLN A 100 4.67 1.80 12.48
C GLN A 100 4.34 0.30 12.54
N PHE A 101 3.29 -0.13 11.83
CA PHE A 101 2.95 -1.55 11.70
C PHE A 101 3.88 -2.31 10.73
N GLY A 102 4.80 -1.59 10.10
CA GLY A 102 5.73 -2.15 9.12
C GLY A 102 5.05 -2.62 7.85
N LEU A 103 3.82 -2.16 7.54
CA LEU A 103 3.09 -2.52 6.32
C LEU A 103 3.67 -1.80 5.10
N ILE A 104 4.15 -0.57 5.29
CA ILE A 104 4.81 0.23 4.24
C ILE A 104 6.10 0.83 4.75
N GLU A 105 7.01 1.14 3.83
CA GLU A 105 8.18 1.99 4.05
C GLU A 105 8.08 3.22 3.15
N GLU A 106 8.38 4.41 3.69
CA GLU A 106 8.32 5.66 2.94
C GLU A 106 9.69 6.32 2.86
N VAL A 107 10.22 6.44 1.65
CA VAL A 107 11.50 7.11 1.38
C VAL A 107 11.23 8.49 0.78
N LYS A 108 11.75 9.52 1.46
CA LYS A 108 11.70 10.89 0.95
C LYS A 108 12.61 11.02 -0.26
N THR A 109 12.02 11.32 -1.40
CA THR A 109 12.73 11.82 -2.57
C THR A 109 13.05 13.31 -2.38
N GLY A 110 14.15 13.78 -2.97
CA GLY A 110 14.60 15.17 -2.88
C GLY A 110 13.56 16.20 -3.35
N ASN A 111 13.93 17.48 -3.31
CA ASN A 111 13.00 18.60 -3.44
C ASN A 111 12.01 18.45 -4.62
N ASN A 112 10.72 18.45 -4.26
CA ASN A 112 9.54 18.48 -5.13
C ASN A 112 9.12 17.16 -5.82
N GLN A 113 9.73 16.01 -5.50
CA GLN A 113 9.26 14.71 -5.97
C GLN A 113 8.36 14.00 -4.95
N PRO A 114 7.30 13.30 -5.38
CA PRO A 114 6.47 12.51 -4.47
C PRO A 114 7.29 11.39 -3.85
N ASN A 115 7.14 11.20 -2.54
CA ASN A 115 7.84 10.14 -1.80
C ASN A 115 7.61 8.77 -2.45
N ARG A 116 8.65 7.93 -2.40
CA ARG A 116 8.57 6.52 -2.81
C ARG A 116 7.97 5.74 -1.66
N ILE A 117 6.89 5.01 -1.93
CA ILE A 117 6.22 4.16 -0.94
C ILE A 117 6.46 2.72 -1.34
N TYR A 118 7.18 1.98 -0.52
CA TYR A 118 7.39 0.55 -0.69
C TYR A 118 6.37 -0.20 0.16
N ILE A 119 5.70 -1.19 -0.43
CA ILE A 119 4.77 -2.06 0.29
C ILE A 119 5.56 -3.29 0.71
N THR A 120 5.55 -3.61 1.99
CA THR A 120 6.38 -4.69 2.54
C THR A 120 5.72 -6.05 2.45
N ASP A 121 6.49 -7.11 2.63
CA ASP A 121 6.02 -8.47 2.81
C ASP A 121 5.43 -8.77 4.19
N LYS A 122 5.27 -7.77 5.07
CA LYS A 122 4.83 -7.95 6.47
C LYS A 122 3.52 -8.74 6.60
N LEU A 123 2.63 -8.62 5.62
CA LEU A 123 1.32 -9.28 5.65
C LEU A 123 1.35 -10.74 5.13
N VAL A 124 2.39 -11.13 4.38
CA VAL A 124 2.50 -12.45 3.73
C VAL A 124 2.41 -13.63 4.69
N PRO A 125 3.03 -13.61 5.90
CA PRO A 125 2.92 -14.73 6.84
C PRO A 125 1.48 -15.00 7.28
N TYR A 126 0.66 -13.96 7.43
CA TYR A 126 -0.72 -14.07 7.92
C TYR A 126 -1.73 -14.47 6.83
N MET A 127 -1.31 -14.46 5.55
CA MET A 127 -2.13 -14.91 4.43
C MET A 127 -2.05 -16.43 4.20
N LYS A 128 -1.12 -17.11 4.88
CA LYS A 128 -0.87 -18.56 4.73
C LYS A 128 -1.45 -19.39 5.88
N GLU A 129 -2.01 -18.74 6.90
CA GLU A 129 -2.77 -19.36 7.99
C GLU A 129 -4.24 -19.58 7.57
#